data_AF-A0A2E0Z527-F1
#
_entry.id   AF-A0A2E0Z527-F1
#
_cell.length_a   1.000
_cell.length_b   1.000
_cell.length_c   1.000
_cell.angle_alpha   90.00
_cell.angle_beta   90.00
_cell.angle_gamma   90.00
#
_symmetry.space_group_name_H-M   'P 1'
#
loop_
_entity.id
_entity.type
_entity.pdbx_description
1 polymer ?
#
loop_
_entity_poly.entity_id
_entity_poly.type
_entity_poly.pdbx_seq_one_letter_code
_entity_poly.pdbx_strand_id
1 'polypeptide(L)'
;MNKLQKWGGAAALYEALAYIIGFVGFIAVVNVGGSTDPLEKITAIRENQGVLTALMLIVYVAWGASLVVLSLALHERLDGKRSALARTATAFGIIWAVLVIASGMIYNVGMETAVSLHATNPEQAATVWLAIESVFNGLGGGVEVVGGIWVLLLSVAGLRSGNFGRAFNYLSYLVGAAGVVSVVPAIAEISASIFGLTQIVWFAWLGLALLRQPTTAVQSAAAPA
;
A
#
# COMPACT_ATOMS: atom_id res chain seq x y z
N MET A 1 4.18 8.12 -24.82
CA MET A 1 4.07 7.24 -23.62
C MET A 1 3.13 6.10 -23.91
N ASN A 2 3.50 4.87 -23.52
CA ASN A 2 2.57 3.75 -23.50
C ASN A 2 1.41 4.08 -22.54
N LYS A 3 0.16 3.79 -22.93
CA LYS A 3 -1.05 4.04 -22.12
C LYS A 3 -0.92 3.40 -20.73
N LEU A 4 -0.33 2.20 -20.63
CA LEU A 4 -0.18 1.51 -19.34
C LEU A 4 0.78 2.23 -18.39
N GLN A 5 1.85 2.87 -18.90
CA GLN A 5 2.77 3.66 -18.06
C GLN A 5 2.09 4.91 -17.49
N LYS A 6 1.18 5.53 -18.26
CA LYS A 6 0.38 6.65 -17.78
C LYS A 6 -0.54 6.23 -16.63
N TRP A 7 -1.22 5.08 -16.79
CA TRP A 7 -2.08 4.53 -15.76
C TRP A 7 -1.30 4.06 -14.53
N GLY A 8 -0.16 3.40 -14.70
CA GLY A 8 0.71 3.04 -13.58
C GLY A 8 1.24 4.27 -12.82
N GLY A 9 1.59 5.33 -13.54
CA GLY A 9 1.98 6.59 -12.92
C GLY A 9 0.86 7.24 -12.11
N ALA A 10 -0.35 7.27 -12.65
CA ALA A 10 -1.53 7.77 -11.94
C ALA A 10 -1.89 6.90 -10.72
N ALA A 11 -1.79 5.57 -10.86
CA ALA A 11 -2.00 4.62 -9.78
C ALA A 11 -1.02 4.86 -8.62
N ALA A 12 0.28 4.98 -8.91
CA ALA A 12 1.28 5.30 -7.88
C ALA A 12 1.01 6.63 -7.17
N LEU A 13 0.59 7.67 -7.89
CA LEU A 13 0.24 8.95 -7.26
C LEU A 13 -1.02 8.84 -6.38
N TYR A 14 -2.00 8.05 -6.81
CA TYR A 14 -3.16 7.74 -5.98
C TYR A 14 -2.76 6.97 -4.71
N GLU A 15 -1.87 5.98 -4.83
CA GLU A 15 -1.39 5.21 -3.67
C GLU A 15 -0.69 6.11 -2.66
N ALA A 16 0.15 7.04 -3.11
CA ALA A 16 0.75 8.06 -2.24
C ALA A 16 -0.30 8.92 -1.53
N LEU A 17 -1.31 9.39 -2.28
CA LEU A 17 -2.42 10.19 -1.72
C LEU A 17 -3.23 9.39 -0.71
N ALA A 18 -3.53 8.13 -0.99
CA ALA A 18 -4.28 7.24 -0.13
C ALA A 18 -3.54 6.93 1.18
N TYR A 19 -2.20 6.82 1.17
CA TYR A 19 -1.42 6.78 2.41
C TYR A 19 -1.59 8.05 3.25
N ILE A 20 -1.55 9.23 2.62
CA ILE A 20 -1.78 10.51 3.33
C ILE A 20 -3.20 10.55 3.91
N ILE A 21 -4.20 10.16 3.14
CA ILE A 21 -5.60 10.05 3.60
C ILE A 21 -5.70 9.07 4.77
N GLY A 22 -5.02 7.92 4.70
CA GLY A 22 -4.97 6.94 5.76
C GLY A 22 -4.37 7.50 7.04
N PHE A 23 -3.17 8.07 6.98
CA PHE A 23 -2.53 8.68 8.16
C PHE A 23 -3.41 9.77 8.79
N VAL A 24 -3.92 10.71 8.00
CA VAL A 24 -4.76 11.80 8.52
C VAL A 24 -6.10 11.27 9.05
N GLY A 25 -6.75 10.38 8.29
CA GLY A 25 -8.06 9.83 8.61
C GLY A 25 -8.03 8.95 9.85
N PHE A 26 -7.08 8.02 9.94
CA PHE A 26 -6.94 7.20 11.13
C PHE A 26 -6.46 8.00 12.33
N ILE A 27 -5.55 8.97 12.21
CA ILE A 27 -5.20 9.84 13.36
C ILE A 27 -6.42 10.62 13.84
N ALA A 28 -7.21 11.19 12.93
CA ALA A 28 -8.41 11.94 13.29
C ALA A 28 -9.46 11.07 13.99
N VAL A 29 -9.61 9.80 13.58
CA VAL A 29 -10.55 8.84 14.19
C VAL A 29 -9.98 8.18 15.45
N VAL A 30 -8.68 7.87 15.50
CA VAL A 30 -7.99 7.24 16.64
C VAL A 30 -7.91 8.21 17.82
N ASN A 31 -7.76 9.52 17.60
CA ASN A 31 -7.87 10.51 18.68
C ASN A 31 -9.27 10.56 19.33
N VAL A 32 -10.28 9.94 18.72
CA VAL A 32 -11.63 9.76 19.29
C VAL A 32 -11.76 8.43 20.04
N GLY A 33 -10.88 7.44 19.78
CA GLY A 33 -11.02 6.06 20.25
C GLY A 33 -9.74 5.43 20.82
N GLY A 34 -8.82 6.21 21.41
CA GLY A 34 -7.52 5.77 21.95
C GLY A 34 -7.56 4.79 23.13
N SER A 35 -8.67 4.08 23.30
CA SER A 35 -8.85 3.08 24.34
C SER A 35 -8.35 1.70 23.90
N THR A 36 -7.69 1.02 24.81
CA THR A 36 -7.36 -0.41 24.69
C THR A 36 -8.54 -1.30 25.08
N ASP A 37 -9.65 -0.74 25.59
CA ASP A 37 -10.86 -1.50 25.92
C ASP A 37 -11.62 -1.88 24.64
N PRO A 38 -11.81 -3.19 24.36
CA PRO A 38 -12.60 -3.66 23.24
C PRO A 38 -14.03 -3.09 23.16
N LEU A 39 -14.67 -2.78 24.29
CA LEU A 39 -16.01 -2.19 24.32
C LEU A 39 -16.02 -0.72 23.89
N GLU A 40 -15.05 0.06 24.37
CA GLU A 40 -14.89 1.47 23.97
C GLU A 40 -14.51 1.56 22.49
N LYS A 41 -13.67 0.65 21.98
CA LYS A 41 -13.36 0.55 20.55
C LYS A 41 -14.61 0.37 19.68
N ILE A 42 -15.49 -0.57 20.03
CA ILE A 42 -16.71 -0.82 19.24
C ILE A 42 -17.66 0.37 19.30
N THR A 43 -17.74 1.03 20.45
CA THR A 43 -18.53 2.26 20.60
C THR A 43 -18.02 3.34 19.64
N ALA A 44 -16.72 3.60 19.62
CA ALA A 44 -16.11 4.56 18.70
C ALA A 44 -16.29 4.17 17.23
N ILE A 45 -16.19 2.87 16.92
CA ILE A 45 -16.43 2.34 15.56
C ILE A 45 -17.87 2.60 15.13
N ARG A 46 -18.85 2.36 16.01
CA ARG A 46 -20.27 2.62 15.73
C ARG A 46 -20.52 4.09 15.45
N GLU A 47 -19.96 4.99 16.25
CA GLU A 47 -20.12 6.44 16.08
C GLU A 47 -19.50 6.96 14.77
N ASN A 48 -18.44 6.30 14.29
CA ASN A 48 -17.68 6.71 13.11
C ASN A 48 -17.84 5.77 11.92
N GLN A 49 -18.84 4.87 11.94
CA GLN A 49 -18.95 3.76 10.98
C GLN A 49 -18.91 4.23 9.51
N GLY A 50 -19.64 5.30 9.18
CA GLY A 50 -19.65 5.83 7.81
C GLY A 50 -18.29 6.32 7.33
N VAL A 51 -17.54 7.00 8.19
CA VAL A 51 -16.19 7.50 7.90
C VAL A 51 -15.21 6.34 7.78
N LEU A 52 -15.29 5.36 8.69
CA LEU A 52 -14.45 4.16 8.67
C LEU A 52 -14.67 3.33 7.40
N THR A 53 -15.93 3.13 6.99
CA THR A 53 -16.26 2.43 5.74
C THR A 53 -15.64 3.13 4.53
N ALA A 54 -15.79 4.46 4.45
CA ALA A 54 -15.22 5.25 3.36
C ALA A 54 -13.68 5.17 3.35
N LEU A 55 -13.04 5.26 4.52
CA LEU A 55 -11.60 5.12 4.65
C LEU A 55 -11.14 3.74 4.15
N MET A 56 -11.74 2.64 4.60
CA MET A 56 -11.38 1.29 4.14
C MET A 56 -11.53 1.12 2.63
N LEU A 57 -12.60 1.66 2.05
CA LEU A 57 -12.79 1.59 0.59
C LEU A 57 -11.71 2.35 -0.17
N ILE A 58 -11.30 3.52 0.31
CA ILE A 58 -10.28 4.36 -0.33
C ILE A 58 -8.88 3.75 -0.13
N VAL A 59 -8.50 3.48 1.12
CA VAL A 59 -7.11 3.19 1.49
C VAL A 59 -6.76 1.70 1.44
N TYR A 60 -7.73 0.79 1.39
CA TYR A 60 -7.50 -0.65 1.19
C TYR A 60 -8.01 -1.13 -0.17
N VAL A 61 -9.30 -0.96 -0.47
CA VAL A 61 -9.91 -1.61 -1.65
C VAL A 61 -9.47 -0.94 -2.95
N ALA A 62 -9.71 0.36 -3.08
CA ALA A 62 -9.30 1.13 -4.25
C ALA A 62 -7.77 1.25 -4.35
N TRP A 63 -7.08 1.28 -3.20
CA TRP A 63 -5.63 1.21 -3.13
C TRP A 63 -5.08 -0.09 -3.73
N GLY A 64 -5.55 -1.26 -3.27
CA GLY A 64 -5.08 -2.53 -3.81
C GLY A 64 -5.43 -2.72 -5.29
N ALA A 65 -6.60 -2.23 -5.73
CA ALA A 65 -6.94 -2.22 -7.16
C ALA A 65 -5.95 -1.37 -8.00
N SER A 66 -5.51 -0.24 -7.45
CA SER A 66 -4.49 0.61 -8.07
C SER A 66 -3.12 -0.08 -8.12
N LEU A 67 -2.78 -0.84 -7.09
CA LEU A 67 -1.54 -1.62 -7.03
C LEU A 67 -1.46 -2.71 -8.11
N VAL A 68 -2.59 -3.31 -8.50
CA VAL A 68 -2.62 -4.22 -9.67
C VAL A 68 -2.19 -3.48 -10.93
N VAL A 69 -2.76 -2.30 -11.18
CA VAL A 69 -2.43 -1.48 -12.36
C VAL A 69 -0.97 -1.07 -12.35
N LEU A 70 -0.45 -0.61 -11.20
CA LEU A 70 0.95 -0.26 -11.04
C LEU A 70 1.86 -1.47 -11.28
N SER A 71 1.55 -2.63 -10.69
CA SER A 71 2.33 -3.86 -10.82
C SER A 71 2.47 -4.31 -12.27
N LEU A 72 1.40 -4.21 -13.05
CA LEU A 72 1.41 -4.51 -14.48
C LEU A 72 2.20 -3.47 -15.29
N ALA A 73 2.09 -2.18 -14.96
CA ALA A 73 2.89 -1.14 -15.60
C ALA A 73 4.40 -1.35 -15.35
N LEU A 74 4.77 -1.73 -14.13
CA LEU A 74 6.16 -2.03 -13.78
C LEU A 74 6.65 -3.32 -14.43
N HIS A 75 5.78 -4.32 -14.58
CA HIS A 75 6.08 -5.53 -15.32
C HIS A 75 6.57 -5.23 -16.75
N GLU A 76 5.84 -4.38 -17.47
CA GLU A 76 6.24 -3.97 -18.82
C GLU A 76 7.52 -3.14 -18.81
N ARG A 77 7.64 -2.18 -17.87
CA ARG A 77 8.80 -1.28 -17.81
C ARG A 77 10.10 -2.02 -17.52
N LEU A 78 10.06 -3.07 -16.71
CA LEU A 78 11.22 -3.84 -16.28
C LEU A 78 11.48 -5.10 -17.13
N ASP A 79 10.93 -5.14 -18.34
CA ASP A 79 11.04 -6.26 -19.30
C ASP A 79 10.68 -7.61 -18.65
N GLY A 80 9.53 -7.66 -17.96
CA GLY A 80 9.05 -8.85 -17.25
C GLY A 80 8.95 -10.10 -18.11
N LYS A 81 8.80 -9.98 -19.43
CA LYS A 81 8.82 -11.15 -20.33
C LYS A 81 10.15 -11.90 -20.30
N ARG A 82 11.27 -11.19 -20.09
CA ARG A 82 12.63 -11.77 -20.07
C ARG A 82 13.22 -11.81 -18.66
N SER A 83 12.89 -10.85 -17.81
CA SER A 83 13.40 -10.75 -16.46
C SER A 83 12.57 -11.59 -15.48
N ALA A 84 13.12 -12.73 -15.06
CA ALA A 84 12.51 -13.56 -14.01
C ALA A 84 12.28 -12.76 -12.71
N LEU A 85 13.21 -11.87 -12.37
CA LEU A 85 13.11 -11.02 -11.19
C LEU A 85 11.93 -10.04 -11.28
N ALA A 86 11.74 -9.40 -12.44
CA ALA A 86 10.59 -8.51 -12.65
C ALA A 86 9.27 -9.28 -12.62
N ARG A 87 9.22 -10.51 -13.15
CA ARG A 87 8.05 -11.40 -13.00
C ARG A 87 7.74 -11.73 -11.55
N THR A 88 8.75 -12.08 -10.76
CA THR A 88 8.58 -12.36 -9.34
C THR A 88 8.09 -11.11 -8.61
N ALA A 89 8.65 -9.93 -8.90
CA ALA A 89 8.16 -8.68 -8.36
C ALA A 89 6.68 -8.45 -8.71
N THR A 90 6.28 -8.64 -9.97
CA THR A 90 4.87 -8.52 -10.37
C THR A 90 3.96 -9.48 -9.59
N ALA A 91 4.39 -10.73 -9.39
CA ALA A 91 3.60 -11.70 -8.61
C ALA A 91 3.40 -11.22 -7.16
N PHE A 92 4.46 -10.76 -6.50
CA PHE A 92 4.37 -10.22 -5.14
C PHE A 92 3.50 -8.95 -5.06
N GLY A 93 3.56 -8.06 -6.06
CA GLY A 93 2.71 -6.88 -6.12
C GLY A 93 1.22 -7.23 -6.26
N ILE A 94 0.88 -8.24 -7.07
CA ILE A 94 -0.49 -8.74 -7.21
C ILE A 94 -0.95 -9.46 -5.94
N ILE A 95 -0.11 -10.27 -5.31
CA ILE A 95 -0.43 -10.93 -4.04
C ILE A 95 -0.71 -9.88 -2.97
N TRP A 96 0.13 -8.85 -2.86
CA TRP A 96 -0.07 -7.77 -1.90
C TRP A 96 -1.38 -7.02 -2.16
N ALA A 97 -1.68 -6.71 -3.42
CA ALA A 97 -2.95 -6.10 -3.80
C ALA A 97 -4.16 -6.92 -3.32
N VAL A 98 -4.13 -8.24 -3.52
CA VAL A 98 -5.21 -9.14 -3.06
C VAL A 98 -5.32 -9.13 -1.53
N LEU A 99 -4.20 -9.19 -0.83
CA LEU A 99 -4.16 -9.17 0.63
C LEU A 99 -4.75 -7.87 1.20
N VAL A 100 -4.38 -6.72 0.62
CA VAL A 100 -4.87 -5.41 1.06
C VAL A 100 -6.37 -5.25 0.75
N ILE A 101 -6.84 -5.67 -0.44
CA ILE A 101 -8.27 -5.68 -0.76
C ILE A 101 -9.03 -6.57 0.22
N ALA A 102 -8.56 -7.80 0.45
CA ALA A 102 -9.21 -8.73 1.36
C ALA A 102 -9.26 -8.18 2.79
N SER A 103 -8.18 -7.57 3.25
CA SER A 103 -8.11 -6.92 4.57
C SER A 103 -9.18 -5.82 4.70
N GLY A 104 -9.28 -4.88 3.75
CA GLY A 104 -10.30 -3.83 3.79
C GLY A 104 -11.74 -4.35 3.71
N MET A 105 -11.99 -5.39 2.89
CA MET A 105 -13.30 -6.02 2.79
C MET A 105 -13.71 -6.72 4.09
N ILE A 106 -12.77 -7.46 4.71
CA ILE A 106 -12.98 -8.11 6.01
C ILE A 106 -13.26 -7.09 7.10
N TYR A 107 -12.53 -5.96 7.12
CA TYR A 107 -12.78 -4.88 8.06
C TYR A 107 -14.20 -4.34 7.90
N ASN A 108 -14.63 -4.01 6.67
CA ASN A 108 -15.96 -3.44 6.43
C ASN A 108 -17.11 -4.39 6.80
N VAL A 109 -17.05 -5.64 6.34
CA VAL A 109 -18.09 -6.64 6.64
C VAL A 109 -18.08 -7.02 8.12
N GLY A 110 -16.88 -7.17 8.69
CA GLY A 110 -16.71 -7.46 10.11
C GLY A 110 -17.18 -6.33 11.01
N MET A 111 -16.92 -5.07 10.63
CA MET A 111 -17.39 -3.89 11.35
C MET A 111 -18.92 -3.84 11.41
N GLU A 112 -19.60 -4.07 10.28
CA GLU A 112 -21.06 -4.14 10.26
C GLU A 112 -21.58 -5.25 11.18
N THR A 113 -20.94 -6.42 11.14
CA THR A 113 -21.26 -7.56 12.02
C THR A 113 -21.12 -7.18 13.49
N ALA A 114 -19.98 -6.62 13.90
CA ALA A 114 -19.72 -6.22 15.28
C ALA A 114 -20.66 -5.11 15.77
N VAL A 115 -20.94 -4.09 14.93
CA VAL A 115 -21.87 -3.00 15.27
C VAL A 115 -23.30 -3.53 15.47
N SER A 116 -23.75 -4.48 14.64
CA SER A 116 -25.08 -5.08 14.79
C SER A 116 -25.22 -5.89 16.08
N LEU A 117 -24.17 -6.62 16.46
CA LEU A 117 -24.10 -7.39 17.71
C LEU A 117 -24.06 -6.49 18.95
N HIS A 118 -23.42 -5.32 18.86
CA HIS A 118 -23.26 -4.43 20.01
C HIS A 118 -24.58 -3.98 20.63
N ALA A 119 -25.65 -3.89 19.83
CA ALA A 119 -26.98 -3.48 20.32
C ALA A 119 -27.65 -4.53 21.23
N THR A 120 -27.31 -5.81 21.07
CA THR A 120 -27.95 -6.94 21.77
C THR A 120 -27.00 -7.64 22.74
N ASN A 121 -25.70 -7.67 22.44
CA ASN A 121 -24.68 -8.32 23.24
C ASN A 121 -23.29 -7.65 23.05
N PRO A 122 -22.98 -6.58 23.82
CA PRO A 122 -21.71 -5.86 23.71
C PRO A 122 -20.46 -6.72 23.94
N GLU A 123 -20.48 -7.66 24.88
CA GLU A 123 -19.34 -8.55 25.15
C GLU A 123 -19.05 -9.49 23.97
N GLN A 124 -20.11 -10.04 23.37
CA GLN A 124 -19.96 -10.85 22.16
C GLN A 124 -19.46 -10.02 20.99
N ALA A 125 -19.95 -8.79 20.84
CA ALA A 125 -19.46 -7.86 19.82
C ALA A 125 -17.95 -7.61 19.98
N ALA A 126 -17.48 -7.33 21.20
CA ALA A 126 -16.06 -7.18 21.54
C ALA A 126 -15.23 -8.38 21.12
N THR A 127 -15.68 -9.58 21.45
CA THR A 127 -15.00 -10.83 21.09
C THR A 127 -14.93 -11.03 19.58
N VAL A 128 -16.04 -10.79 18.86
CA VAL A 128 -16.09 -10.90 17.40
C VAL A 128 -15.19 -9.85 16.75
N TRP A 129 -15.17 -8.62 17.27
CA TRP A 129 -14.30 -7.56 16.76
C TRP A 129 -12.82 -7.89 16.93
N LEU A 130 -12.39 -8.43 18.07
CA LEU A 130 -11.01 -8.87 18.28
C LEU A 130 -10.57 -9.92 17.25
N ALA A 131 -11.45 -10.88 16.92
CA ALA A 131 -11.18 -11.87 15.89
C ALA A 131 -11.05 -11.24 14.50
N ILE A 132 -11.96 -10.32 14.14
CA ILE A 132 -11.92 -9.58 12.88
C ILE A 132 -10.65 -8.73 12.78
N GLU A 133 -10.34 -7.94 13.81
CA GLU A 133 -9.17 -7.06 13.89
C GLU A 133 -7.87 -7.88 13.74
N SER A 134 -7.80 -9.05 14.37
CA SER A 134 -6.65 -9.97 14.24
C SER A 134 -6.45 -10.46 12.80
N VAL A 135 -7.52 -10.86 12.12
CA VAL A 135 -7.45 -11.32 10.71
C VAL A 135 -7.12 -10.15 9.78
N PHE A 136 -7.77 -9.01 9.96
CA PHE A 136 -7.50 -7.77 9.24
C PHE A 136 -6.01 -7.41 9.31
N ASN A 137 -5.46 -7.38 10.53
CA ASN A 137 -4.07 -7.05 10.78
C ASN A 137 -3.11 -8.06 10.15
N GLY A 138 -3.40 -9.36 10.29
CA GLY A 138 -2.54 -10.44 9.79
C GLY A 138 -2.45 -10.52 8.26
N LEU A 139 -3.48 -10.06 7.52
CA LEU A 139 -3.47 -10.06 6.06
C LEU A 139 -2.67 -8.89 5.46
N GLY A 140 -2.73 -7.73 6.09
CA GLY A 140 -2.14 -6.50 5.56
C GLY A 140 -2.60 -5.21 6.23
N GLY A 141 -3.46 -5.31 7.26
CA GLY A 141 -3.86 -4.17 8.07
C GLY A 141 -2.80 -3.73 9.08
N GLY A 142 -1.91 -4.64 9.50
CA GLY A 142 -0.92 -4.39 10.56
C GLY A 142 0.50 -4.87 10.27
N VAL A 143 0.74 -5.51 9.11
CA VAL A 143 2.08 -5.95 8.67
C VAL A 143 2.29 -5.65 7.20
N GLU A 144 3.53 -5.32 6.85
CA GLU A 144 3.91 -4.79 5.53
C GLU A 144 4.90 -5.69 4.80
N VAL A 145 5.07 -6.94 5.25
CA VAL A 145 6.10 -7.87 4.76
C VAL A 145 6.03 -8.07 3.26
N VAL A 146 4.84 -8.31 2.72
CA VAL A 146 4.64 -8.62 1.30
C VAL A 146 4.97 -7.38 0.45
N GLY A 147 4.55 -6.20 0.89
CA GLY A 147 4.92 -4.93 0.26
C GLY A 147 6.42 -4.65 0.35
N GLY A 148 7.04 -4.94 1.49
CA GLY A 148 8.49 -4.84 1.67
C GLY A 148 9.27 -5.72 0.68
N ILE A 149 8.89 -6.99 0.55
CA ILE A 149 9.47 -7.92 -0.43
C ILE A 149 9.29 -7.38 -1.85
N TRP A 150 8.08 -6.92 -2.19
CA TRP A 150 7.77 -6.35 -3.50
C TRP A 150 8.70 -5.18 -3.85
N VAL A 151 8.86 -4.21 -2.96
CA VAL A 151 9.73 -3.03 -3.17
C VAL A 151 11.19 -3.43 -3.34
N LEU A 152 11.69 -4.38 -2.53
CA LEU A 152 13.07 -4.87 -2.66
C LEU A 152 13.31 -5.54 -4.01
N LEU A 153 12.39 -6.39 -4.46
CA LEU A 153 12.46 -7.05 -5.76
C LEU A 153 12.46 -6.03 -6.90
N LEU A 154 11.61 -5.00 -6.83
CA LEU A 154 11.57 -3.90 -7.80
C LEU A 154 12.87 -3.11 -7.83
N SER A 155 13.47 -2.83 -6.67
CA SER A 155 14.76 -2.14 -6.60
C SER A 155 15.86 -2.93 -7.32
N VAL A 156 15.98 -4.22 -7.01
CA VAL A 156 17.01 -5.06 -7.64
C VAL A 156 16.76 -5.21 -9.15
N ALA A 157 15.49 -5.37 -9.57
CA ALA A 157 15.14 -5.43 -10.99
C ALA A 157 15.47 -4.12 -11.72
N GLY A 158 15.13 -2.98 -11.13
CA GLY A 158 15.37 -1.67 -11.70
C GLY A 158 16.85 -1.26 -11.77
N LEU A 159 17.67 -1.69 -10.80
CA LEU A 159 19.13 -1.56 -10.85
C LEU A 159 19.71 -2.36 -12.02
N ARG A 160 19.30 -3.63 -12.18
CA ARG A 160 19.80 -4.50 -13.25
C ARG A 160 19.42 -4.00 -14.64
N SER A 161 18.26 -3.37 -14.79
CA SER A 161 17.79 -2.86 -16.07
C SER A 161 18.17 -1.39 -16.33
N GLY A 162 18.86 -0.71 -15.39
CA GLY A 162 19.19 0.71 -15.50
C GLY A 162 17.99 1.66 -15.49
N ASN A 163 16.80 1.22 -15.04
CA ASN A 163 15.55 1.98 -15.15
C ASN A 163 15.33 3.01 -14.02
N PHE A 164 16.11 2.94 -12.94
CA PHE A 164 16.01 3.86 -11.80
C PHE A 164 17.39 4.31 -11.31
N GLY A 165 17.50 5.58 -10.92
CA GLY A 165 18.73 6.16 -10.38
C GLY A 165 19.11 5.58 -9.01
N ARG A 166 20.37 5.79 -8.59
CA ARG A 166 20.88 5.26 -7.30
C ARG A 166 20.08 5.76 -6.09
N ALA A 167 19.69 7.03 -6.07
CA ALA A 167 18.92 7.62 -4.97
C ALA A 167 17.57 6.91 -4.75
N PHE A 168 16.84 6.64 -5.84
CA PHE A 168 15.57 5.90 -5.77
C PHE A 168 15.78 4.48 -5.22
N ASN A 169 16.89 3.84 -5.55
CA ASN A 169 17.20 2.50 -5.05
C ASN A 169 17.57 2.49 -3.56
N TYR A 170 18.33 3.47 -3.06
CA TYR A 170 18.57 3.59 -1.62
C TYR A 170 17.27 3.79 -0.84
N LEU A 171 16.38 4.65 -1.35
CA LEU A 171 15.04 4.80 -0.76
C LEU A 171 14.27 3.48 -0.80
N SER A 172 14.29 2.77 -1.92
CA SER A 172 13.62 1.48 -2.07
C SER A 172 14.15 0.43 -1.10
N TYR A 173 15.45 0.41 -0.82
CA TYR A 173 16.02 -0.48 0.20
C TYR A 173 15.53 -0.12 1.61
N LEU A 174 15.52 1.16 1.97
CA LEU A 174 15.00 1.60 3.27
C LEU A 174 13.53 1.19 3.43
N VAL A 175 12.70 1.54 2.44
CA VAL A 175 11.28 1.22 2.40
C VAL A 175 11.09 -0.30 2.50
N GLY A 176 11.72 -1.05 1.60
CA GLY A 176 11.57 -2.49 1.52
C GLY A 176 12.01 -3.22 2.79
N ALA A 177 13.14 -2.81 3.38
CA ALA A 177 13.64 -3.37 4.63
C ALA A 177 12.70 -3.08 5.80
N ALA A 178 12.19 -1.85 5.93
CA ALA A 178 11.21 -1.51 6.95
C ALA A 178 9.93 -2.36 6.83
N GLY A 179 9.46 -2.58 5.59
CA GLY A 179 8.30 -3.45 5.33
C GLY A 179 8.54 -4.89 5.75
N VAL A 180 9.70 -5.48 5.40
CA VAL A 180 10.04 -6.86 5.81
C VAL A 180 10.17 -6.99 7.33
N VAL A 181 10.75 -6.00 7.99
CA VAL A 181 11.00 -6.03 9.43
C VAL A 181 9.71 -5.78 10.25
N SER A 182 8.65 -5.24 9.64
CA SER A 182 7.37 -4.96 10.32
C SER A 182 6.71 -6.17 11.00
N VAL A 183 7.04 -7.41 10.62
CA VAL A 183 6.53 -8.62 11.28
C VAL A 183 7.19 -8.91 12.63
N VAL A 184 8.34 -8.30 12.92
CA VAL A 184 9.07 -8.53 14.17
C VAL A 184 8.38 -7.77 15.30
N PRO A 185 7.75 -8.45 16.29
CA PRO A 185 6.87 -7.77 17.25
C PRO A 185 7.54 -6.63 18.03
N ALA A 186 8.81 -6.79 18.38
CA ALA A 186 9.56 -5.80 19.15
C ALA A 186 9.74 -4.44 18.46
N ILE A 187 9.63 -4.39 17.13
CA ILE A 187 9.86 -3.19 16.31
C ILE A 187 8.79 -3.01 15.21
N ALA A 188 7.67 -3.72 15.32
CA ALA A 188 6.63 -3.78 14.30
C ALA A 188 6.06 -2.38 14.00
N GLU A 189 5.61 -1.67 15.04
CA GLU A 189 4.97 -0.35 14.91
C GLU A 189 5.91 0.71 14.31
N ILE A 190 7.15 0.76 14.80
CA ILE A 190 8.17 1.70 14.29
C ILE A 190 8.49 1.37 12.83
N SER A 191 8.67 0.10 12.50
CA SER A 191 9.01 -0.33 11.14
C SER A 191 7.87 -0.11 10.16
N ALA A 192 6.62 -0.37 10.57
CA ALA A 192 5.43 -0.08 9.78
C ALA A 192 5.25 1.44 9.57
N SER A 193 5.52 2.26 10.59
CA SER A 193 5.50 3.72 10.47
C SER A 193 6.55 4.23 9.49
N ILE A 194 7.79 3.71 9.57
CA ILE A 194 8.85 4.03 8.61
C ILE A 194 8.44 3.60 7.21
N PHE A 195 7.90 2.38 7.05
CA PHE A 195 7.40 1.88 5.78
C PHE A 195 6.36 2.83 5.18
N GLY A 196 5.28 3.13 5.89
CA GLY A 196 4.20 3.98 5.41
C GLY A 196 4.64 5.40 5.06
N LEU A 197 5.45 6.05 5.92
CA LEU A 197 5.93 7.41 5.67
C LEU A 197 6.87 7.48 4.47
N THR A 198 7.78 6.51 4.35
CA THR A 198 8.73 6.48 3.23
C THR A 198 8.07 5.98 1.93
N GLN A 199 7.03 5.14 2.01
CA GLN A 199 6.19 4.72 0.89
C GLN A 199 5.52 5.90 0.19
N ILE A 200 5.05 6.92 0.92
CA ILE A 200 4.46 8.12 0.31
C ILE A 200 5.44 8.77 -0.67
N VAL A 201 6.67 9.02 -0.21
CA VAL A 201 7.73 9.62 -1.03
C VAL A 201 8.11 8.69 -2.18
N TRP A 202 8.19 7.38 -1.90
CA TRP A 202 8.56 6.37 -2.88
C TRP A 202 7.54 6.28 -4.02
N PHE A 203 6.24 6.20 -3.71
CA PHE A 203 5.17 6.17 -4.69
C PHE A 203 5.06 7.47 -5.47
N ALA A 204 5.17 8.62 -4.80
CA ALA A 204 5.16 9.91 -5.48
C ALA A 204 6.32 10.01 -6.49
N TRP A 205 7.53 9.62 -6.09
CA TRP A 205 8.68 9.57 -6.98
C TRP A 205 8.43 8.61 -8.13
N LEU A 206 8.02 7.38 -7.84
CA LEU A 206 7.77 6.35 -8.86
C LEU A 206 6.72 6.81 -9.87
N GLY A 207 5.60 7.35 -9.39
CA GLY A 207 4.52 7.87 -10.23
C GLY A 207 5.01 8.95 -11.19
N LEU A 208 5.77 9.93 -10.69
CA LEU A 208 6.40 10.96 -11.52
C LEU A 208 7.41 10.35 -12.51
N ALA A 209 8.18 9.33 -12.12
CA ALA A 209 9.13 8.65 -13.00
C ALA A 209 8.44 7.85 -14.13
N LEU A 210 7.27 7.27 -13.87
CA LEU A 210 6.45 6.59 -14.87
C LEU A 210 5.77 7.56 -15.84
N LEU A 211 5.43 8.76 -15.37
CA LEU A 211 4.81 9.83 -16.17
C LEU A 211 5.79 10.64 -17.01
N ARG A 212 7.10 10.59 -16.71
CA ARG A 212 8.12 11.24 -17.53
C ARG A 212 8.33 10.46 -18.84
N GLN A 213 8.35 11.17 -19.96
CA GLN A 213 8.78 10.58 -21.23
C GLN A 213 10.29 10.29 -21.16
N PRO A 214 10.77 9.19 -21.76
CA PRO A 214 12.19 9.06 -22.05
C PRO A 214 12.58 10.29 -22.87
N THR A 215 13.55 11.06 -22.40
CA THR A 215 14.12 12.13 -23.21
C THR A 215 14.84 11.43 -24.35
N THR A 216 14.16 11.25 -25.50
CA THR A 216 14.84 10.99 -26.75
C THR A 216 15.76 12.19 -26.92
N ALA A 217 17.07 11.98 -26.78
CA ALA A 217 18.04 13.01 -27.05
C ALA A 217 17.71 13.60 -28.43
N VAL A 218 17.31 14.87 -28.46
CA VAL A 218 17.24 15.66 -29.69
C VAL A 218 18.70 15.84 -30.11
N GLN A 219 19.26 14.85 -30.80
CA GLN A 219 20.57 14.94 -31.40
C GLN A 219 20.59 14.16 -32.72
N SER A 220 20.19 14.87 -33.77
CA SER A 220 20.41 14.68 -35.22
C SER A 220 19.16 15.23 -35.90
N ALA A 221 19.12 16.45 -36.44
CA ALA A 221 20.03 16.98 -37.43
C ALA A 221 20.08 18.51 -37.34
N ALA A 222 21.25 19.03 -37.00
CA ALA A 222 21.72 20.33 -37.46
C ALA A 222 23.16 20.10 -37.92
N ALA A 223 23.30 19.40 -39.05
CA ALA A 223 24.55 19.41 -39.80
C ALA A 223 24.50 20.65 -40.72
N PRO A 224 25.42 21.61 -40.59
CA PRO A 224 25.54 22.68 -41.56
C PRO A 224 26.21 22.12 -42.82
N ALA A 225 25.62 22.40 -43.98
CA ALA A 225 26.30 22.41 -45.27
C ALA A 225 26.37 23.87 -45.75
#